data_AF-A0A7M3YZ15-F1
#
_entry.id   AF-A0A7M3YZ15-F1
#
_cell.length_a   1.000
_cell.length_b   1.000
_cell.length_c   1.000
_cell.angle_alpha   90.00
_cell.angle_beta   90.00
_cell.angle_gamma   90.00
#
_symmetry.space_group_name_H-M   'P 1'
#
loop_
_entity.id
_entity.type
_entity.pdbx_description
1 polymer ?
#
loop_
_entity_poly.entity_id
_entity_poly.type
_entity_poly.pdbx_seq_one_letter_code
_entity_poly.pdbx_strand_id
1 'polypeptide(L)'
;MSTLRRTTPGLLVTLLLVTALSPIASVQAVPDEASEYYYGVEYDWSSLDSDLQNVTGLDIQDLFTEIMADADEAGFNLDLGQLTTGASNVYVHQTEDITPQTIQDLEGNDVQVWSRTSDVVLRHGLLSNAIIMTDWSETTFGSQPTGFDIDVIAEAENVLTVDMLYTEYLNDQYQLIGADMDLDMTVGNDMNLGIDITLEGDGEELNVDFDTGMDFSYSIASQAEWRL
;
A
#
# COMPACT_ATOMS: atom_id res chain seq x y z
N MET A 1 -16.48 22.80 -3.78
CA MET A 1 -15.15 22.35 -3.30
C MET A 1 -15.25 20.85 -3.09
N SER A 2 -14.64 20.06 -3.98
CA SER A 2 -14.58 18.60 -3.85
C SER A 2 -13.54 18.27 -2.78
N THR A 3 -13.97 17.71 -1.66
CA THR A 3 -13.08 17.09 -0.68
C THR A 3 -12.57 15.79 -1.29
N LEU A 4 -11.32 15.76 -1.75
CA LEU A 4 -10.65 14.51 -2.09
C LEU A 4 -10.72 13.59 -0.86
N ARG A 5 -11.44 12.47 -0.97
CA ARG A 5 -11.28 11.35 -0.06
C ARG A 5 -9.87 10.80 -0.29
N ARG A 6 -8.93 11.17 0.60
CA ARG A 6 -7.62 10.51 0.68
C ARG A 6 -7.87 9.12 1.26
N THR A 7 -7.55 8.10 0.48
CA THR A 7 -7.54 6.72 0.96
C THR A 7 -6.45 6.58 2.03
N THR A 8 -6.79 5.93 3.14
CA THR A 8 -5.90 5.64 4.28
C THR A 8 -4.51 5.10 3.89
N PRO A 9 -4.35 4.19 2.90
CA PRO A 9 -3.02 3.72 2.47
C PRO A 9 -2.13 4.82 1.89
N GLY A 10 -2.69 5.78 1.13
CA GLY A 10 -1.91 6.88 0.57
C GLY A 10 -1.36 7.83 1.65
N LEU A 11 -2.07 7.95 2.77
CA LEU A 11 -1.62 8.76 3.91
C LEU A 11 -0.44 8.10 4.64
N LEU A 12 -0.45 6.77 4.75
CA LEU A 12 0.63 5.98 5.34
C LEU A 12 1.90 6.04 4.49
N VAL A 13 1.78 5.84 3.17
CA VAL A 13 2.91 5.94 2.23
C VAL A 13 3.50 7.36 2.23
N THR A 14 2.65 8.39 2.23
CA THR A 14 3.13 9.78 2.32
C THR A 14 3.83 10.05 3.65
N LEU A 15 3.29 9.55 4.77
CA LEU A 15 3.90 9.70 6.08
C LEU A 15 5.26 8.99 6.14
N LEU A 16 5.35 7.77 5.59
CA LEU A 16 6.59 6.99 5.49
C LEU A 16 7.65 7.69 4.66
N LEU A 17 7.29 8.24 3.50
CA LEU A 17 8.19 9.06 2.68
C LEU A 17 8.64 10.33 3.40
N VAL A 18 7.73 11.01 4.11
CA VAL A 18 8.08 12.22 4.88
C VAL A 18 8.99 11.89 6.06
N THR A 19 8.82 10.74 6.73
CA THR A 19 9.75 10.30 7.78
C THR A 19 11.11 9.88 7.22
N ALA A 20 11.15 9.21 6.07
CA ALA A 20 12.40 8.82 5.40
C ALA A 20 13.21 10.04 4.92
N LEU A 21 12.52 11.12 4.54
CA LEU A 21 13.14 12.37 4.09
C LEU A 21 13.30 13.41 5.21
N SER A 22 12.89 13.09 6.44
CA SER A 22 13.01 14.04 7.54
C SER A 22 14.48 14.18 7.94
N PRO A 23 15.06 15.39 7.90
CA PRO A 23 16.46 15.58 8.27
C PRO A 23 16.64 15.19 9.74
N ILE A 24 17.44 14.15 9.98
CA ILE A 24 17.90 13.81 11.32
C ILE A 24 18.67 15.03 11.84
N ALA A 25 18.16 15.58 12.94
CA ALA A 25 18.59 16.77 13.68
C ALA A 25 19.97 17.38 13.32
N SER A 26 19.95 18.70 13.07
CA SER A 26 21.07 19.64 12.98
C SER A 26 22.39 19.18 13.65
N VAL A 27 23.39 18.83 12.84
CA VAL A 27 24.77 18.62 13.29
C VAL A 27 25.57 19.89 12.98
N GLN A 28 26.30 20.39 13.97
CA GLN A 28 27.23 21.50 13.84
C GLN A 28 28.63 20.99 13.45
N ALA A 29 29.26 21.64 12.46
CA ALA A 29 30.65 21.49 11.99
C ALA A 29 30.99 20.22 11.22
N VAL A 30 31.68 20.39 10.07
CA VAL A 30 31.86 19.38 8.99
C VAL A 30 32.18 18.03 9.60
N PRO A 31 31.60 16.90 9.13
CA PRO A 31 31.85 15.63 9.77
C PRO A 31 33.36 15.36 9.71
N ASP A 32 34.02 15.29 10.87
CA ASP A 32 35.46 14.98 10.93
C ASP A 32 35.75 13.57 10.37
N GLU A 33 34.72 12.70 10.37
CA GLU A 33 34.71 11.36 9.81
C GLU A 33 33.40 11.14 9.06
N ALA A 34 33.45 10.46 7.91
CA ALA A 34 32.25 10.09 7.17
C ALA A 34 31.39 9.13 7.98
N SER A 35 30.10 9.44 8.12
CA SER A 35 29.15 8.59 8.83
C SER A 35 28.28 7.75 7.90
N GLU A 36 27.85 6.61 8.40
CA GLU A 36 27.00 5.66 7.69
C GLU A 36 25.89 5.16 8.63
N TYR A 37 24.63 5.21 8.18
CA TYR A 37 23.48 4.82 8.97
C TYR A 37 22.51 3.96 8.15
N TYR A 38 21.89 3.00 8.84
CA TYR A 38 20.82 2.16 8.30
C TYR A 38 19.61 2.23 9.21
N TYR A 39 18.46 2.51 8.65
CA TYR A 39 17.19 2.45 9.38
C TYR A 39 16.05 2.07 8.45
N GLY A 40 14.97 1.58 9.02
CA GLY A 40 13.83 1.14 8.25
C GLY A 40 12.67 0.70 9.12
N VAL A 41 11.54 0.46 8.47
CA VAL A 41 10.32 -0.05 9.09
C VAL A 41 9.68 -1.09 8.18
N GLU A 42 9.04 -2.06 8.80
CA GLU A 42 8.29 -3.12 8.14
C GLU A 42 6.91 -3.23 8.81
N TYR A 43 5.89 -3.41 7.98
CA TYR A 43 4.53 -3.71 8.41
C TYR A 43 4.05 -4.98 7.72
N ASP A 44 3.57 -5.94 8.51
CA ASP A 44 2.97 -7.19 8.06
C ASP A 44 1.45 -7.02 7.97
N TRP A 45 0.92 -7.10 6.75
CA TRP A 45 -0.51 -6.89 6.50
C TRP A 45 -1.39 -8.02 7.06
N SER A 46 -0.83 -9.19 7.40
CA SER A 46 -1.58 -10.22 8.13
C SER A 46 -1.93 -9.80 9.56
N SER A 47 -1.28 -8.76 10.10
CA SER A 47 -1.58 -8.20 11.43
C SER A 47 -2.77 -7.23 11.42
N LEU A 48 -3.30 -6.86 10.25
CA LEU A 48 -4.32 -5.82 10.08
C LEU A 48 -5.55 -6.02 10.99
N ASP A 49 -6.11 -7.22 11.05
CA ASP A 49 -7.33 -7.47 11.83
C ASP A 49 -7.06 -7.32 13.34
N SER A 50 -5.90 -7.81 13.79
CA SER A 50 -5.50 -7.68 15.19
C SER A 50 -5.24 -6.22 15.57
N ASP A 51 -4.63 -5.44 14.68
CA ASP A 51 -4.38 -4.02 14.89
C ASP A 51 -5.68 -3.21 14.88
N LEU A 52 -6.62 -3.54 13.99
CA LEU A 52 -7.95 -2.93 13.97
C LEU A 52 -8.70 -3.20 15.28
N GLN A 53 -8.65 -4.43 15.79
CA GLN A 53 -9.23 -4.78 17.08
C GLN A 53 -8.55 -4.03 18.22
N ASN A 54 -7.22 -3.93 18.22
CA ASN A 54 -6.48 -3.21 19.26
C ASN A 54 -6.82 -1.71 19.30
N VAL A 55 -7.05 -1.09 18.14
CA VAL A 55 -7.32 0.35 18.05
C VAL A 55 -8.80 0.68 18.27
N THR A 56 -9.72 -0.17 17.78
CA THR A 56 -11.16 0.12 17.75
C THR A 56 -11.98 -0.71 18.73
N GLY A 57 -11.44 -1.84 19.19
CA GLY A 57 -12.16 -2.86 19.94
C GLY A 57 -13.06 -3.76 19.07
N LEU A 58 -13.13 -3.52 17.75
CA LEU A 58 -13.95 -4.31 16.83
C LEU A 58 -13.18 -5.54 16.35
N ASP A 59 -13.76 -6.71 16.58
CA ASP A 59 -13.28 -7.97 16.03
C ASP A 59 -14.10 -8.30 14.77
N ILE A 60 -13.45 -8.29 13.62
CA ILE A 60 -14.12 -8.54 12.33
C ILE A 60 -14.56 -10.00 12.21
N GLN A 61 -13.81 -10.93 12.80
CA GLN A 61 -14.15 -12.35 12.74
C GLN A 61 -15.37 -12.65 13.61
N ASP A 62 -15.46 -12.03 14.78
CA ASP A 62 -16.66 -12.11 15.62
C ASP A 62 -17.87 -11.47 14.92
N LEU A 63 -17.68 -10.32 14.26
CA LEU A 63 -18.73 -9.66 13.49
C LEU A 63 -19.27 -10.56 12.36
N PHE A 64 -18.40 -11.19 11.59
CA PHE A 64 -18.83 -12.13 10.55
C PHE A 64 -19.56 -13.32 11.15
N THR A 65 -19.07 -13.87 12.26
CA THR A 65 -19.72 -14.98 12.96
C THR A 65 -21.13 -14.62 13.43
N GLU A 66 -21.34 -13.40 13.94
CA GLU A 66 -22.67 -12.90 14.33
C GLU A 66 -23.61 -12.79 13.12
N ILE A 67 -23.14 -12.23 12.01
CA ILE A 67 -23.94 -12.09 10.78
C ILE A 67 -24.33 -13.45 10.20
N MET A 68 -23.40 -14.41 10.16
CA MET A 68 -23.67 -15.77 9.66
C MET A 68 -24.68 -16.49 10.56
N ALA A 69 -24.60 -16.30 11.88
CA ALA A 69 -25.58 -16.87 12.82
C ALA A 69 -26.99 -16.27 12.65
N ASP A 70 -27.10 -14.96 12.39
CA ASP A 70 -28.38 -14.32 12.09
C ASP A 70 -28.98 -14.82 10.76
N ALA A 71 -28.13 -15.08 9.76
CA ALA A 71 -28.55 -15.68 8.49
C ALA A 71 -29.09 -17.10 8.68
N ASP A 72 -28.38 -17.92 9.46
CA ASP A 72 -28.83 -19.26 9.84
C ASP A 72 -30.19 -19.22 10.55
N GLU A 73 -30.40 -18.29 11.49
CA GLU A 73 -31.70 -18.12 12.17
C GLU A 73 -32.81 -17.71 11.19
N ALA A 74 -32.48 -16.92 10.17
CA ALA A 74 -33.40 -16.54 9.10
C ALA A 74 -33.61 -17.65 8.05
N GLY A 75 -32.87 -18.75 8.12
CA GLY A 75 -32.98 -19.91 7.24
C GLY A 75 -32.14 -19.82 5.96
N PHE A 76 -31.19 -18.89 5.89
CA PHE A 76 -30.21 -18.76 4.81
C PHE A 76 -28.90 -19.41 5.23
N ASN A 77 -28.22 -20.10 4.32
CA ASN A 77 -26.81 -20.42 4.51
C ASN A 77 -25.99 -19.22 4.03
N LEU A 78 -25.06 -18.74 4.85
CA LEU A 78 -24.20 -17.59 4.53
C LEU A 78 -22.79 -17.83 5.05
N ASP A 79 -21.81 -17.85 4.16
CA ASP A 79 -20.40 -17.85 4.48
C ASP A 79 -19.78 -16.50 4.09
N LEU A 80 -19.13 -15.86 5.07
CA LEU A 80 -18.38 -14.63 4.88
C LEU A 80 -16.90 -14.89 5.17
N GLY A 81 -16.03 -14.45 4.27
CA GLY A 81 -14.59 -14.54 4.47
C GLY A 81 -13.87 -13.32 3.95
N GLN A 82 -12.81 -12.95 4.66
CA GLN A 82 -11.80 -12.02 4.15
C GLN A 82 -10.40 -12.54 4.47
N LEU A 83 -9.43 -12.16 3.66
CA LEU A 83 -8.02 -12.38 3.92
C LEU A 83 -7.22 -11.20 3.37
N THR A 84 -6.46 -10.55 4.22
CA THR A 84 -5.48 -9.53 3.80
C THR A 84 -4.08 -9.96 4.23
N THR A 85 -3.14 -9.98 3.29
CA THR A 85 -1.77 -10.42 3.53
C THR A 85 -0.77 -9.65 2.67
N GLY A 86 0.50 -9.70 3.03
CA GLY A 86 1.57 -9.00 2.35
C GLY A 86 2.45 -8.21 3.32
N ALA A 87 3.32 -7.37 2.77
CA ALA A 87 4.24 -6.57 3.57
C ALA A 87 4.47 -5.18 2.99
N SER A 88 4.87 -4.24 3.85
CA SER A 88 5.31 -2.91 3.44
C SER A 88 6.58 -2.54 4.17
N ASN A 89 7.63 -2.30 3.39
CA ASN A 89 8.99 -2.13 3.86
C ASN A 89 9.55 -0.82 3.33
N VAL A 90 10.20 -0.06 4.20
CA VAL A 90 11.02 1.08 3.83
C VAL A 90 12.38 0.91 4.47
N TYR A 91 13.42 0.94 3.66
CA TYR A 91 14.81 0.90 4.09
C TYR A 91 15.52 2.15 3.60
N VAL A 92 16.31 2.76 4.47
CA VAL A 92 17.16 3.89 4.14
C VAL A 92 18.59 3.57 4.55
N HIS A 93 19.48 3.68 3.58
CA HIS A 93 20.93 3.64 3.77
C HIS A 93 21.50 5.02 3.48
N GLN A 94 22.03 5.66 4.51
CA GLN A 94 22.64 6.98 4.39
C GLN A 94 24.16 6.85 4.46
N THR A 95 24.86 7.51 3.54
CA THR A 95 26.33 7.60 3.48
C THR A 95 26.77 9.04 3.31
N GLU A 96 27.95 9.38 3.81
CA GLU A 96 28.59 10.67 3.59
C GLU A 96 29.89 10.50 2.80
N ASP A 97 30.15 11.42 1.87
CA ASP A 97 31.46 11.61 1.23
C ASP A 97 31.97 13.01 1.58
N ILE A 98 32.91 13.05 2.52
CA ILE A 98 33.55 14.28 3.00
C ILE A 98 34.76 14.69 2.16
N THR A 99 35.01 14.00 1.03
CA THR A 99 36.02 14.44 0.08
C THR A 99 35.59 15.80 -0.51
N PRO A 100 36.44 16.83 -0.53
CA PRO A 100 36.07 18.11 -1.11
C PRO A 100 35.68 17.98 -2.58
N GLN A 101 34.46 18.39 -2.88
CA GLN A 101 33.87 18.44 -4.21
C GLN A 101 33.57 19.89 -4.57
N THR A 102 33.49 20.21 -5.87
CA THR A 102 33.13 21.55 -6.34
C THR A 102 31.89 21.46 -7.23
N ILE A 103 30.85 22.19 -6.86
CA ILE A 103 29.63 22.33 -7.66
C ILE A 103 29.32 23.81 -7.93
N GLN A 104 28.45 24.09 -8.89
CA GLN A 104 27.96 25.45 -9.15
C GLN A 104 26.65 25.71 -8.41
N ASP A 105 26.56 26.84 -7.73
CA ASP A 105 25.32 27.34 -7.14
C ASP A 105 24.35 27.86 -8.24
N LEU A 106 23.16 28.33 -7.84
CA LEU A 106 22.18 28.88 -8.78
C LEU A 106 22.69 30.12 -9.56
N GLU A 107 23.65 30.85 -9.01
CA GLU A 107 24.25 32.04 -9.60
C GLU A 107 25.45 31.70 -10.51
N GLY A 108 25.84 30.42 -10.58
CA GLY A 108 26.97 29.92 -11.36
C GLY A 108 28.32 30.10 -10.69
N ASN A 109 28.36 30.38 -9.38
CA ASN A 109 29.60 30.44 -8.62
C ASN A 109 30.04 29.03 -8.20
N ASP A 110 31.34 28.78 -8.25
CA ASP A 110 31.92 27.53 -7.74
C ASP A 110 31.92 27.54 -6.21
N VAL A 111 31.31 26.52 -5.60
CA VAL A 111 31.23 26.33 -4.15
C VAL A 111 31.84 24.98 -3.78
N GLN A 112 32.68 24.97 -2.74
CA GLN A 112 33.21 23.73 -2.16
C GLN A 112 32.15 23.09 -1.27
N VAL A 113 31.93 21.79 -1.49
CA VAL A 113 30.90 21.00 -0.81
C VAL A 113 31.43 19.62 -0.45
N TRP A 114 30.74 18.98 0.48
CA TRP A 114 30.74 17.55 0.72
C TRP A 114 29.33 17.00 0.45
N SER A 115 29.19 15.69 0.26
CA SER A 115 27.89 15.10 -0.07
C SER A 115 27.37 14.11 0.95
N ARG A 116 26.06 14.04 1.07
CA ARG A 116 25.33 13.05 1.85
C ARG A 116 24.30 12.38 0.95
N THR A 117 24.40 11.06 0.82
CA THR A 117 23.55 10.27 -0.06
C THR A 117 22.64 9.37 0.75
N SER A 118 21.34 9.42 0.48
CA SER A 118 20.32 8.52 1.00
C SER A 118 19.82 7.61 -0.11
N ASP A 119 20.11 6.32 0.01
CA ASP A 119 19.53 5.26 -0.81
C ASP A 119 18.27 4.75 -0.10
N VAL A 120 17.11 5.03 -0.69
CA VAL A 120 15.78 4.71 -0.14
C VAL A 120 15.14 3.64 -1.00
N VAL A 121 14.85 2.51 -0.36
CA VAL A 121 14.20 1.36 -0.97
C VAL A 121 12.85 1.15 -0.29
N LEU A 122 11.75 1.34 -1.03
CA LEU A 122 10.40 0.99 -0.60
C LEU A 122 9.92 -0.22 -1.38
N ARG A 123 9.39 -1.21 -0.66
CA ARG A 123 8.71 -2.38 -1.23
C ARG A 123 7.37 -2.55 -0.56
N HIS A 124 6.31 -2.57 -1.35
CA HIS A 124 4.95 -2.81 -0.90
C HIS A 124 4.34 -3.89 -1.78
N GLY A 125 3.74 -4.88 -1.13
CA GLY A 125 2.94 -5.92 -1.77
C GLY A 125 1.77 -6.23 -0.85
N LEU A 126 0.56 -6.21 -1.40
CA LEU A 126 -0.67 -6.47 -0.69
C LEU A 126 -1.55 -7.38 -1.54
N LEU A 127 -2.08 -8.44 -0.94
CA LEU A 127 -3.17 -9.24 -1.48
C LEU A 127 -4.35 -9.13 -0.52
N SER A 128 -5.54 -8.86 -1.06
CA SER A 128 -6.78 -8.80 -0.33
C SER A 128 -7.86 -9.59 -1.05
N ASN A 129 -8.39 -10.61 -0.38
CA ASN A 129 -9.47 -11.44 -0.89
C ASN A 129 -10.70 -11.29 0.01
N ALA A 130 -11.88 -11.28 -0.58
CA ALA A 130 -13.15 -11.33 0.10
C ALA A 130 -14.09 -12.30 -0.61
N ILE A 131 -14.89 -13.01 0.17
CA ILE A 131 -15.81 -14.04 -0.30
C ILE A 131 -17.15 -13.83 0.41
N ILE A 132 -18.22 -13.91 -0.37
CA ILE A 132 -19.60 -14.04 0.11
C ILE A 132 -20.18 -15.24 -0.63
N MET A 133 -20.57 -16.28 0.09
CA MET A 133 -21.33 -17.40 -0.48
C MET A 133 -22.64 -17.49 0.27
N THR A 134 -23.76 -17.59 -0.44
CA THR A 134 -25.05 -17.74 0.20
C THR A 134 -26.02 -18.54 -0.65
N ASP A 135 -26.70 -19.46 0.00
CA ASP A 135 -27.75 -20.25 -0.62
C ASP A 135 -28.99 -20.34 0.26
N TRP A 136 -30.11 -20.50 -0.43
CA TRP A 136 -31.39 -20.75 0.20
C TRP A 136 -32.25 -21.62 -0.71
N SER A 137 -32.93 -22.60 -0.14
CA SER A 137 -33.87 -23.44 -0.85
C SER A 137 -35.16 -23.66 -0.06
N GLU A 138 -36.28 -23.57 -0.74
CA GLU A 138 -37.62 -23.86 -0.23
C GLU A 138 -38.22 -25.03 -1.00
N THR A 139 -38.75 -25.99 -0.26
CA THR A 139 -39.30 -27.25 -0.80
C THR A 139 -40.74 -27.50 -0.37
N THR A 140 -41.28 -26.68 0.54
CA THR A 140 -42.64 -26.79 1.08
C THR A 140 -43.65 -25.91 0.35
N PHE A 141 -43.20 -24.89 -0.39
CA PHE A 141 -44.07 -24.05 -1.20
C PHE A 141 -44.08 -24.52 -2.67
N GLY A 142 -45.21 -25.10 -3.12
CA GLY A 142 -45.34 -25.62 -4.48
C GLY A 142 -44.92 -27.10 -4.60
N SER A 143 -44.83 -27.59 -5.84
CA SER A 143 -44.45 -28.98 -6.13
C SER A 143 -42.99 -29.15 -6.58
N GLN A 144 -42.27 -28.05 -6.80
CA GLN A 144 -40.87 -28.03 -7.27
C GLN A 144 -40.06 -27.10 -6.35
N PRO A 145 -38.75 -27.33 -6.16
CA PRO A 145 -37.91 -26.47 -5.35
C PRO A 145 -37.87 -25.04 -5.90
N THR A 146 -37.66 -24.07 -5.02
CA THR A 146 -37.42 -22.68 -5.37
C THR A 146 -36.32 -22.16 -4.48
N GLY A 147 -35.32 -21.50 -5.06
CA GLY A 147 -34.12 -21.17 -4.32
C GLY A 147 -33.16 -20.27 -5.09
N PHE A 148 -32.08 -19.91 -4.42
CA PHE A 148 -30.92 -19.29 -5.05
C PHE A 148 -29.64 -19.84 -4.44
N ASP A 149 -28.57 -19.73 -5.22
CA ASP A 149 -27.18 -19.93 -4.82
C ASP A 149 -26.39 -18.74 -5.41
N ILE A 150 -25.61 -18.06 -4.58
CA ILE A 150 -24.87 -16.85 -4.95
C ILE A 150 -23.48 -16.94 -4.37
N ASP A 151 -22.48 -16.94 -5.25
CA ASP A 151 -21.07 -16.82 -4.91
C ASP A 151 -20.51 -15.49 -5.43
N VAL A 152 -19.84 -14.76 -4.57
CA VAL A 152 -19.14 -13.52 -4.89
C VAL A 152 -17.71 -13.62 -4.38
N ILE A 153 -16.75 -13.52 -5.29
CA ILE A 153 -15.32 -13.51 -4.96
C ILE A 153 -14.74 -12.19 -5.44
N ALA A 154 -14.11 -11.45 -4.54
CA ALA A 154 -13.38 -10.23 -4.86
C ALA A 154 -11.92 -10.39 -4.46
N GLU A 155 -11.02 -10.09 -5.39
CA GLU A 155 -9.58 -10.15 -5.20
C GLU A 155 -8.96 -8.80 -5.57
N ALA A 156 -7.97 -8.36 -4.81
CA ALA A 156 -7.20 -7.16 -5.10
C ALA A 156 -5.73 -7.36 -4.74
N GLU A 157 -4.86 -7.13 -5.71
CA GLU A 157 -3.41 -7.09 -5.53
C GLU A 157 -2.88 -5.67 -5.74
N ASN A 158 -2.00 -5.22 -4.86
CA ASN A 158 -1.25 -3.97 -5.06
C ASN A 158 0.24 -4.21 -4.88
N VAL A 159 1.03 -3.69 -5.81
CA VAL A 159 2.48 -3.69 -5.75
C VAL A 159 2.98 -2.26 -5.95
N LEU A 160 3.90 -1.84 -5.08
CA LEU A 160 4.64 -0.60 -5.24
C LEU A 160 6.12 -0.87 -4.95
N THR A 161 6.98 -0.53 -5.90
CA THR A 161 8.43 -0.50 -5.70
C THR A 161 8.91 0.93 -5.91
N VAL A 162 9.75 1.41 -4.99
CA VAL A 162 10.45 2.68 -5.14
C VAL A 162 11.92 2.43 -4.83
N ASP A 163 12.78 2.87 -5.73
CA ASP A 163 14.21 2.99 -5.52
C ASP A 163 14.58 4.45 -5.76
N MET A 164 15.12 5.11 -4.74
CA MET A 164 15.48 6.53 -4.81
C MET A 164 16.89 6.71 -4.28
N LEU A 165 17.73 7.34 -5.10
CA LEU A 165 19.03 7.85 -4.67
C LEU A 165 18.94 9.36 -4.54
N TYR A 166 18.99 9.87 -3.31
CA TYR A 166 18.96 11.30 -3.03
C TYR A 166 20.30 11.77 -2.48
N THR A 167 20.98 12.65 -3.20
CA THR A 167 22.29 13.20 -2.82
C THR A 167 22.14 14.68 -2.48
N GLU A 168 22.46 15.06 -1.26
CA GLU A 168 22.56 16.45 -0.81
C GLU A 168 24.02 16.91 -0.91
N TYR A 169 24.24 18.14 -1.37
CA TYR A 169 25.54 18.81 -1.36
C TYR A 169 25.54 19.95 -0.35
N LEU A 170 26.42 19.87 0.65
CA LEU A 170 26.47 20.79 1.76
C LEU A 170 27.83 21.49 1.83
N ASN A 171 27.85 22.76 2.20
CA ASN A 171 29.09 23.46 2.48
C ASN A 171 29.61 23.19 3.91
N ASP A 172 30.72 23.83 4.27
CA ASP A 172 31.34 23.66 5.59
C ASP A 172 30.44 24.13 6.76
N GLN A 173 29.46 24.97 6.46
CA GLN A 173 28.47 25.48 7.41
C GLN A 173 27.16 24.65 7.43
N TYR A 174 27.12 23.47 6.79
CA TYR A 174 25.93 22.61 6.63
C TYR A 174 24.77 23.28 5.88
N GLN A 175 25.08 24.30 5.08
CA GLN A 175 24.08 24.90 4.22
C GLN A 175 23.96 24.03 2.98
N LEU A 176 22.74 23.63 2.66
CA LEU A 176 22.42 22.92 1.44
C LEU A 176 22.67 23.85 0.25
N ILE A 177 23.60 23.46 -0.62
CA ILE A 177 23.98 24.20 -1.84
C ILE A 177 23.28 23.61 -3.07
N GLY A 178 22.98 22.32 -3.03
CA GLY A 178 22.24 21.65 -4.08
C GLY A 178 21.84 20.25 -3.66
N ALA A 179 21.02 19.61 -4.50
CA ALA A 179 20.70 18.22 -4.35
C ALA A 179 20.46 17.57 -5.71
N ASP A 180 20.71 16.28 -5.81
CA ASP A 180 20.37 15.44 -6.95
C ASP A 180 19.42 14.33 -6.47
N MET A 181 18.49 13.93 -7.33
CA MET A 181 17.59 12.79 -7.09
C MET A 181 17.51 11.94 -8.34
N ASP A 182 17.74 10.64 -8.18
CA ASP A 182 17.37 9.61 -9.15
C ASP A 182 16.25 8.77 -8.54
N LEU A 183 15.15 8.62 -9.27
CA LEU A 183 13.94 7.94 -8.82
C LEU A 183 13.51 6.92 -9.87
N ASP A 184 13.43 5.66 -9.46
CA ASP A 184 12.72 4.61 -10.15
C ASP A 184 11.53 4.16 -9.30
N MET A 185 10.33 4.19 -9.88
CA MET A 185 9.12 3.76 -9.21
C MET A 185 8.27 2.92 -10.17
N THR A 186 7.76 1.81 -9.66
CA THR A 186 6.76 1.00 -10.36
C THR A 186 5.54 0.80 -9.47
N VAL A 187 4.37 0.97 -10.05
CA VAL A 187 3.07 0.71 -9.42
C VAL A 187 2.33 -0.31 -10.27
N GLY A 188 1.80 -1.34 -9.61
CA GLY A 188 0.92 -2.34 -10.19
C GLY A 188 -0.31 -2.52 -9.32
N ASN A 189 -1.45 -2.69 -9.96
CA ASN A 189 -2.69 -3.03 -9.29
C ASN A 189 -3.52 -3.94 -10.17
N ASP A 190 -3.97 -5.04 -9.58
CA ASP A 190 -4.87 -6.01 -10.17
C ASP A 190 -6.09 -6.11 -9.25
N MET A 191 -7.29 -6.08 -9.82
CA MET A 191 -8.55 -6.23 -9.09
C MET A 191 -9.45 -7.14 -9.91
N ASN A 192 -10.01 -8.17 -9.29
CA ASN A 192 -10.92 -9.11 -9.91
C ASN A 192 -12.20 -9.25 -9.08
N LEU A 193 -13.32 -9.40 -9.75
CA LEU A 193 -14.63 -9.67 -9.18
C LEU A 193 -15.30 -10.77 -10.01
N GLY A 194 -15.51 -11.93 -9.39
CA GLY A 194 -16.34 -13.01 -9.90
C GLY A 194 -17.68 -13.03 -9.16
N ILE A 195 -18.75 -13.22 -9.91
CA ILE A 195 -20.11 -13.39 -9.40
C ILE A 195 -20.76 -14.55 -10.14
N ASP A 196 -21.11 -15.60 -9.40
CA ASP A 196 -21.91 -16.72 -9.86
C ASP A 196 -23.27 -16.69 -9.15
N ILE A 197 -24.36 -16.80 -9.91
CA ILE A 197 -25.72 -16.85 -9.37
C ILE A 197 -26.49 -17.95 -10.07
N THR A 198 -27.07 -18.86 -9.30
CA THR A 198 -28.07 -19.82 -9.75
C THR A 198 -29.41 -19.49 -9.11
N LEU A 199 -30.46 -19.34 -9.91
CA LEU A 199 -31.84 -19.17 -9.44
C LEU A 199 -32.67 -20.37 -9.89
N GLU A 200 -33.36 -21.03 -8.96
CA GLU A 200 -34.26 -22.15 -9.24
C GLU A 200 -35.72 -21.74 -8.97
N GLY A 201 -36.63 -22.09 -9.87
CA GLY A 201 -38.06 -21.93 -9.63
C GLY A 201 -38.92 -22.55 -10.72
N ASP A 202 -40.06 -23.13 -10.33
CA ASP A 202 -41.02 -23.78 -11.24
C ASP A 202 -40.41 -24.89 -12.13
N GLY A 203 -39.34 -25.53 -11.65
CA GLY A 203 -38.60 -26.54 -12.39
C GLY A 203 -37.68 -25.99 -13.49
N GLU A 204 -37.46 -24.67 -13.52
CA GLU A 204 -36.50 -23.98 -14.38
C GLU A 204 -35.32 -23.45 -13.56
N GLU A 205 -34.16 -23.30 -14.22
CA GLU A 205 -32.92 -22.77 -13.64
C GLU A 205 -32.41 -21.62 -14.50
N LEU A 206 -32.03 -20.52 -13.85
CA LEU A 206 -31.33 -19.39 -14.47
C LEU A 206 -29.95 -19.25 -13.84
N ASN A 207 -28.92 -19.36 -14.67
CA ASN A 207 -27.53 -19.13 -14.26
C ASN A 207 -27.03 -17.79 -14.80
N VAL A 208 -26.39 -17.02 -13.92
CA VAL A 208 -25.63 -15.82 -14.24
C VAL A 208 -24.20 -16.06 -13.80
N ASP A 209 -23.29 -15.97 -14.75
CA ASP A 209 -21.85 -16.04 -14.56
C ASP A 209 -21.29 -14.70 -15.05
N PHE A 210 -20.64 -13.96 -14.14
CA PHE A 210 -20.10 -12.64 -14.39
C PHE A 210 -18.72 -12.47 -13.76
N ASP A 211 -17.71 -12.38 -14.62
CA ASP A 211 -16.37 -11.97 -14.24
C ASP A 211 -16.03 -10.58 -14.77
N THR A 212 -15.42 -9.76 -13.91
CA THR A 212 -14.79 -8.51 -14.32
C THR A 212 -13.47 -8.30 -13.61
N GLY A 213 -12.50 -7.75 -14.33
CA GLY A 213 -11.18 -7.46 -13.80
C GLY A 213 -10.62 -6.15 -14.33
N MET A 214 -9.74 -5.53 -13.55
CA MET A 214 -8.98 -4.35 -13.91
C MET A 214 -7.53 -4.55 -13.51
N ASP A 215 -6.65 -4.55 -14.50
CA ASP A 215 -5.20 -4.45 -14.31
C ASP A 215 -4.74 -3.07 -14.77
N PHE A 216 -3.90 -2.42 -13.96
CA PHE A 216 -3.11 -1.29 -14.42
C PHE A 216 -1.72 -1.30 -13.81
N SER A 217 -0.74 -0.94 -14.63
CA SER A 217 0.62 -0.71 -14.20
C SER A 217 1.20 0.54 -14.86
N TYR A 218 2.06 1.23 -14.13
CA TYR A 218 2.86 2.33 -14.65
C TYR A 218 4.20 2.40 -13.94
N SER A 219 5.20 2.90 -14.65
CA SER A 219 6.52 3.20 -14.09
C SER A 219 6.88 4.66 -14.29
N ILE A 220 7.68 5.17 -13.37
CA ILE A 220 8.26 6.50 -13.42
C ILE A 220 9.76 6.34 -13.23
N ALA A 221 10.52 6.84 -14.21
CA ALA A 221 11.95 7.07 -14.06
C ALA A 221 12.19 8.57 -14.18
N SER A 222 12.84 9.16 -13.18
CA SER A 222 13.05 10.61 -13.14
C SER A 222 14.39 10.94 -12.52
N GLN A 223 15.05 11.93 -13.11
CA GLN A 223 16.25 12.54 -12.58
C GLN A 223 15.96 14.02 -12.36
N ALA A 224 16.34 14.53 -11.20
CA ALA A 224 16.21 15.92 -10.85
C ALA A 224 17.51 16.44 -10.25
N GLU A 225 17.82 17.68 -10.61
CA GLU A 225 18.97 18.42 -10.13
C GLU A 225 18.48 19.77 -9.61
N TRP A 226 18.85 20.09 -8.38
CA TRP A 226 18.60 21.38 -7.75
C TRP A 226 19.94 22.03 -7.39
N ARG A 227 20.09 23.28 -7.82
CA ARG A 227 21.17 24.18 -7.41
C ARG A 227 20.51 25.39 -6.74
N LEU A 228 20.96 25.72 -5.54
CA LEU A 228 20.37 26.74 -4.66
C LEU A 228 21.20 28.01 -4.64
#